data_AF-A0A8T5HXC9-F1
#
_entry.id   AF-A0A8T5HXC9-F1
#
_cell.length_a   1.000
_cell.length_b   1.000
_cell.length_c   1.000
_cell.angle_alpha   90.00
_cell.angle_beta   90.00
_cell.angle_gamma   90.00
#
_symmetry.space_group_name_H-M   'P 1'
#
loop_
_entity.id
_entity.type
_entity.pdbx_description
1 polymer ?
#
loop_
_entity_poly.entity_id
_entity_poly.type
_entity_poly.pdbx_seq_one_letter_code
_entity_poly.pdbx_strand_id
1 'polypeptide(L)' 'MAEKDYYKLLGVEKGATKEEIKKAFKKLALKYHPDRAPEDKKVEYEEKFKEINEAVSILGDD' A
#
# COMPACT_ATOMS: atom_id res chain seq x y z
N MET A 1 17.06 6.00 -2.22
CA MET A 1 16.24 7.23 -2.19
C MET A 1 14.74 6.98 -2.39
N ALA A 2 14.31 5.77 -2.83
CA ALA A 2 12.90 5.41 -3.05
C ALA A 2 12.13 4.91 -1.81
N GLU A 3 12.82 4.50 -0.74
CA GLU A 3 12.17 3.92 0.43
C GLU A 3 11.28 4.92 1.19
N LYS A 4 11.62 6.22 1.14
CA LYS A 4 10.93 7.26 1.92
C LYS A 4 9.45 7.42 1.54
N ASP A 5 9.08 7.10 0.31
CA ASP A 5 7.71 7.25 -0.16
C ASP A 5 6.85 6.02 0.13
N TYR A 6 7.41 4.80 0.16
CA TYR A 6 6.66 3.59 0.48
C TYR A 6 6.16 3.54 1.93
N TYR A 7 6.98 3.93 2.92
CA TYR A 7 6.52 4.01 4.31
C TYR A 7 5.36 5.01 4.45
N LYS A 8 5.44 6.17 3.78
CA LYS A 8 4.37 7.17 3.76
C LYS A 8 3.12 6.69 3.01
N LEU A 9 3.30 6.00 1.90
CA LEU A 9 2.22 5.44 1.08
C LEU A 9 1.43 4.38 1.87
N LEU A 10 2.14 3.54 2.62
CA LEU A 10 1.53 2.57 3.52
C LEU A 10 0.99 3.20 4.82
N GLY A 11 1.35 4.47 5.09
CA GLY A 11 0.96 5.16 6.32
C GLY A 11 1.59 4.56 7.57
N VAL A 12 2.81 4.04 7.44
CA VAL A 12 3.57 3.42 8.54
C VAL A 12 4.87 4.19 8.80
N GLU A 13 5.41 4.06 10.01
CA GLU A 13 6.65 4.74 10.37
C GLU A 13 7.88 4.12 9.68
N LYS A 14 8.91 4.94 9.50
CA LYS A 14 10.17 4.49 8.90
C LYS A 14 10.91 3.61 9.90
N GLY A 15 10.85 2.30 9.69
CA GLY A 15 11.26 1.28 10.66
C GLY A 15 10.12 0.36 11.13
N ALA A 16 8.92 0.51 10.55
CA ALA A 16 7.82 -0.41 10.76
C ALA A 16 8.22 -1.85 10.46
N THR A 17 7.76 -2.76 11.31
CA THR A 17 8.05 -4.19 11.18
C THR A 17 7.29 -4.81 9.99
N LYS A 18 7.76 -5.97 9.49
CA LYS A 18 7.05 -6.75 8.46
C LYS A 18 5.58 -7.01 8.82
N GLU A 19 5.28 -7.20 10.10
CA GLU A 19 3.91 -7.36 10.60
C GLU A 19 3.07 -6.08 10.44
N GLU A 20 3.64 -4.91 10.75
CA GLU A 20 2.96 -3.62 10.59
C GLU A 20 2.72 -3.31 9.11
N ILE A 21 3.70 -3.58 8.25
CA ILE A 21 3.60 -3.45 6.80
C ILE A 21 2.48 -4.35 6.26
N LYS A 22 2.40 -5.62 6.67
CA LYS A 22 1.28 -6.52 6.31
C LYS A 22 -0.07 -6.05 6.84
N LYS A 23 -0.14 -5.48 8.04
CA LYS A 23 -1.38 -4.91 8.60
C LYS A 23 -1.83 -3.67 7.82
N ALA A 24 -0.90 -2.78 7.49
CA ALA A 24 -1.16 -1.61 6.67
C ALA A 24 -1.64 -2.00 5.26
N PHE A 25 -0.96 -2.97 4.62
CA PHE A 25 -1.38 -3.56 3.36
C PHE A 25 -2.84 -4.01 3.41
N LYS A 26 -3.21 -4.85 4.38
CA LYS A 26 -4.60 -5.34 4.51
C LYS A 26 -5.61 -4.20 4.64
N LYS A 27 -5.31 -3.18 5.44
CA LYS A 27 -6.19 -2.01 5.61
C LYS A 27 -6.35 -1.23 4.31
N LEU A 28 -5.25 -1.00 3.60
CA LEU A 28 -5.25 -0.23 2.36
C LEU A 28 -5.83 -1.02 1.18
N ALA A 29 -5.55 -2.32 1.09
CA ALA A 29 -6.12 -3.23 0.11
C ALA A 29 -7.66 -3.31 0.23
N LEU A 30 -8.20 -3.30 1.45
CA LEU A 30 -9.66 -3.24 1.67
C LEU A 30 -10.25 -1.87 1.30
N LYS A 31 -9.49 -0.79 1.51
CA LYS A 31 -9.91 0.58 1.23
C LYS A 31 -9.87 0.90 -0.27
N TYR A 32 -8.82 0.46 -0.96
CA TYR A 32 -8.57 0.68 -2.39
C TYR A 32 -8.87 -0.56 -3.22
N HIS A 33 -9.69 -1.48 -2.72
CA HIS A 33 -10.03 -2.70 -3.46
C HIS A 33 -10.77 -2.33 -4.77
N PRO A 34 -10.36 -2.85 -5.94
CA PRO A 34 -10.98 -2.51 -7.23
C PRO A 34 -12.46 -2.89 -7.29
N ASP A 35 -12.88 -3.92 -6.54
CA ASP A 35 -14.29 -4.34 -6.41
C ASP A 35 -15.17 -3.30 -5.70
N ARG A 36 -14.58 -2.51 -4.79
CA ARG A 36 -15.29 -1.45 -4.05
C ARG A 36 -15.08 -0.07 -4.67
N ALA A 37 -14.30 0.00 -5.74
CA ALA A 37 -13.97 1.24 -6.42
C ALA A 37 -15.18 1.72 -7.24
N PRO A 38 -15.62 2.99 -7.09
CA PRO A 38 -16.59 3.57 -8.00
C PRO A 38 -15.97 3.68 -9.40
N GLU A 39 -16.79 3.58 -10.46
CA GLU A 39 -16.32 3.60 -11.87
C GLU A 39 -15.37 4.76 -12.18
N ASP A 40 -15.68 5.94 -11.67
CA ASP A 40 -14.88 7.16 -11.87
C ASP A 40 -13.50 7.13 -11.18
N LYS A 41 -13.34 6.30 -10.15
CA LYS A 41 -12.09 6.16 -9.37
C LYS A 41 -11.43 4.80 -9.54
N LYS A 42 -11.91 3.98 -10.47
CA LYS A 42 -11.40 2.62 -10.68
C LYS A 42 -9.91 2.63 -11.02
N VAL A 43 -9.50 3.58 -11.86
CA VAL A 43 -8.09 3.81 -12.22
C VAL A 43 -7.27 4.22 -10.99
N GLU A 44 -7.73 5.22 -10.22
CA GLU A 44 -7.01 5.67 -9.01
C GLU A 44 -6.85 4.55 -7.97
N TYR A 45 -7.87 3.70 -7.82
CA TYR A 45 -7.83 2.55 -6.92
C TYR A 45 -6.85 1.50 -7.41
N GLU A 46 -6.85 1.19 -8.70
CA GLU A 46 -5.91 0.24 -9.31
C GLU A 46 -4.45 0.72 -9.19
N GLU A 47 -4.19 2.00 -9.49
CA GLU A 47 -2.87 2.62 -9.34
C GLU A 47 -2.39 2.57 -7.89
N LYS A 48 -3.23 3.02 -6.94
CA LYS A 48 -2.89 2.94 -5.51
C LYS A 48 -2.67 1.50 -5.07
N PHE A 49 -3.51 0.56 -5.50
CA PHE A 49 -3.38 -0.84 -5.14
C PHE A 49 -2.07 -1.43 -5.65
N LYS A 50 -1.63 -1.03 -6.84
CA LYS A 50 -0.34 -1.41 -7.42
C LYS A 50 0.83 -0.82 -6.63
N GLU A 51 0.80 0.48 -6.32
CA GLU A 51 1.82 1.13 -5.49
C GLU A 51 1.91 0.50 -4.09
N ILE A 52 0.77 0.19 -3.48
CA ILE A 52 0.69 -0.46 -2.17
C ILE A 52 1.30 -1.86 -2.20
N ASN A 53 1.06 -2.64 -3.26
CA ASN A 53 1.69 -3.95 -3.42
C ASN A 53 3.19 -3.84 -3.60
N GLU A 54 3.66 -2.91 -4.43
CA GLU A 54 5.09 -2.68 -4.65
C GLU A 54 5.78 -2.26 -3.35
N ALA A 55 5.20 -1.30 -2.62
CA ALA A 55 5.69 -0.86 -1.31
C ALA A 55 5.83 -2.03 -0.33
N VAL A 56 4.84 -2.90 -0.25
CA VAL A 56 4.86 -4.06 0.67
C VAL A 56 5.84 -5.13 0.20
N SER A 57 6.00 -5.32 -1.11
CA SER A 57 6.98 -6.26 -1.64
C SER A 57 8.40 -5.79 -1.35
N ILE A 58 8.67 -4.48 -1.46
CA ILE A 58 10.00 -3.92 -1.18
C ILE A 58 10.28 -3.87 0.33
N LEU A 59 9.32 -3.39 1.12
CA LEU A 59 9.51 -3.20 2.57
C LEU A 59 9.32 -4.50 3.37
N GLY A 60 8.59 -5.48 2.83
CA GLY A 60 8.31 -6.74 3.49
C GLY A 60 9.35 -7.83 3.24
N ASP A 61 10.20 -7.70 2.22
CA ASP A 61 11.23 -8.69 1.90
C ASP A 61 12.50 -8.55 2.77
N ASP A 62 12.75 -7.37 3.35
CA ASP A 62 13.95 -7.06 4.18
C ASP A 62 13.89 -7.58 5.62
#